data_AF-A0AAW0S3B3-F1
#
_entry.id   AF-A0AAW0S3B3-F1
#
_cell.length_a   1.000
_cell.length_b   1.000
_cell.length_c   1.000
_cell.angle_alpha   90.00
_cell.angle_beta   90.00
_cell.angle_gamma   90.00
#
_symmetry.space_group_name_H-M   'P 1'
#
loop_
_entity.id
_entity.type
_entity.pdbx_description
1 polymer ?
#
loop_
_entity_poly.entity_id
_entity_poly.type
_entity_poly.pdbx_seq_one_letter_code
_entity_poly.pdbx_strand_id
1 'polypeptide(L)'
;MKAYIYDNLPGDQRLAHDSGQAVNADALGKLGVLYYRIPEIDGVNELAKKRGYKNRDEIFVSPEKMGPVYEEKVKNFFHEHLHEDEEIRYIRGGQGYFDVRSQDESWIRIHLDKDDLIILPAGIYHRFTTDESNYVHAMRLFKDEPKWTPLNRVPELEDNKYRKEVFETTPEEMDNIHENCRGELCDVRSRESVSKVVKRALDHFGHVDVVANCSGYGVIGSCEDQDEHDLRNQFETNFMGTLHIINATLPYFRRQNNGRYLIFSSTSGALGVPGLGPYCATKYAVEGLIEAMLYETDIFSIKATLIEPGFVRRDEPMTNDSDSPLPSFGHFFIKPASEGYSDATSPALHAKRMVQWLGDRQPTSAVKCAELVWQLAHCSYPPLRLLLGSYAIESIRDRMRSVTEELEDWKHLNFASPTGEKDEETKENTMDTSS
;
A
#
# COMPACT_ATOMS: atom_id res chain seq x y z
N MET A 1 14.98 7.26 -25.30
CA MET A 1 14.20 8.03 -24.32
C MET A 1 15.14 8.73 -23.35
N LYS A 2 14.93 10.02 -23.12
CA LYS A 2 15.52 10.75 -22.00
C LYS A 2 14.37 11.20 -21.09
N ALA A 3 14.34 10.75 -19.84
CA ALA A 3 13.36 11.18 -18.84
C ALA A 3 14.07 11.68 -17.57
N TYR A 4 13.47 12.68 -16.92
CA TYR A 4 14.06 13.36 -15.76
C TYR A 4 13.00 14.14 -14.98
N ILE A 5 13.28 14.45 -13.71
CA ILE A 5 12.41 15.30 -12.90
C ILE A 5 12.41 16.72 -13.45
N TYR A 6 11.22 17.28 -13.62
CA TYR A 6 11.00 18.66 -14.07
C TYR A 6 11.39 19.64 -12.96
N ASP A 7 12.23 20.63 -13.25
CA ASP A 7 12.81 21.55 -12.26
C ASP A 7 11.81 22.53 -11.61
N ASN A 8 10.61 22.68 -12.17
CA ASN A 8 9.57 23.64 -11.74
C ASN A 8 10.03 25.11 -11.73
N LEU A 9 11.14 25.43 -12.40
CA LEU A 9 11.60 26.80 -12.52
C LEU A 9 10.68 27.59 -13.47
N PRO A 10 10.42 28.87 -13.19
CA PRO A 10 9.68 29.72 -14.13
C PRO A 10 10.40 29.80 -15.47
N GLY A 11 9.68 29.60 -16.57
CA GLY A 11 10.28 29.61 -17.91
C GLY A 11 9.28 29.27 -19.01
N ASP A 12 9.75 29.30 -20.25
CA ASP A 12 8.99 28.79 -21.38
C ASP A 12 8.92 27.26 -21.29
N GLN A 13 7.71 26.71 -21.25
CA GLN A 13 7.44 25.26 -21.14
C GLN A 13 8.21 24.41 -22.16
N ARG A 14 8.57 24.99 -23.32
CA ARG A 14 9.31 24.35 -24.42
C ARG A 14 10.81 24.14 -24.13
N LEU A 15 11.35 24.75 -23.08
CA LEU A 15 12.72 24.52 -22.63
C LEU A 15 12.88 23.14 -21.99
N ALA A 16 14.10 22.66 -21.82
CA ALA A 16 14.33 21.32 -21.27
C ALA A 16 13.80 21.14 -19.84
N HIS A 17 13.91 22.15 -18.96
CA HIS A 17 13.50 22.08 -17.55
C HIS A 17 14.06 20.86 -16.79
N ASP A 18 15.34 20.56 -17.03
CA ASP A 18 16.03 19.39 -16.50
C ASP A 18 16.63 19.70 -15.12
N SER A 19 16.09 19.07 -14.07
CA SER A 19 16.61 19.21 -12.70
C SER A 19 17.96 18.53 -12.47
N GLY A 20 18.44 17.71 -13.42
CA GLY A 20 19.60 16.85 -13.29
C GLY A 20 19.31 15.51 -12.62
N GLN A 21 18.08 15.26 -12.17
CA GLN A 21 17.63 13.97 -11.63
C GLN A 21 17.02 13.13 -12.76
N ALA A 22 17.78 12.14 -13.25
CA ALA A 22 17.34 11.27 -14.33
C ALA A 22 16.34 10.22 -13.83
N VAL A 23 15.30 9.95 -14.62
CA VAL A 23 14.29 8.91 -14.36
C VAL A 23 14.50 7.78 -15.36
N ASN A 24 14.62 6.55 -14.88
CA ASN A 24 14.83 5.37 -15.72
C ASN A 24 13.50 4.75 -16.21
N ALA A 25 13.60 3.81 -17.16
CA ALA A 25 12.43 3.17 -17.76
C ALA A 25 11.61 2.34 -16.75
N ASP A 26 12.25 1.73 -15.75
CA ASP A 26 11.58 0.94 -14.73
C ASP A 26 10.72 1.83 -13.82
N ALA A 27 11.21 3.02 -13.46
CA ALA A 27 10.46 4.01 -12.70
C ALA A 27 9.22 4.52 -13.45
N LEU A 28 9.34 4.76 -14.77
CA LEU A 28 8.20 5.08 -15.63
C LEU A 28 7.22 3.90 -15.75
N GLY A 29 7.74 2.68 -15.85
CA GLY A 29 6.95 1.45 -15.87
C GLY A 29 6.07 1.28 -14.63
N LYS A 30 6.58 1.65 -13.44
CA LYS A 30 5.80 1.66 -12.19
C LYS A 30 4.63 2.66 -12.19
N LEU A 31 4.66 3.65 -13.07
CA LEU A 31 3.55 4.59 -13.30
C LEU A 31 2.61 4.13 -14.42
N GLY A 32 2.81 2.91 -14.93
CA GLY A 32 2.12 2.35 -16.10
C GLY A 32 2.53 2.99 -17.43
N VAL A 33 3.55 3.86 -17.45
CA VAL A 33 4.03 4.52 -18.66
C VAL A 33 4.95 3.58 -19.44
N LEU A 34 4.53 3.18 -20.64
CA LEU A 34 5.30 2.29 -21.49
C LEU A 34 6.01 3.08 -22.59
N TYR A 35 7.26 2.71 -22.86
CA TYR A 35 8.07 3.30 -23.90
C TYR A 35 8.64 2.24 -24.83
N TYR A 36 8.66 2.55 -26.12
CA TYR A 36 9.27 1.73 -27.15
C TYR A 36 10.02 2.61 -28.15
N ARG A 37 11.20 2.17 -28.58
CA ARG A 37 11.88 2.73 -29.76
C ARG A 37 11.55 1.84 -30.95
N ILE A 38 10.79 2.36 -31.92
CA ILE A 38 10.30 1.60 -33.06
C ILE A 38 10.64 2.35 -34.37
N PRO A 39 11.81 2.05 -34.98
CA PRO A 39 12.24 2.70 -36.22
C PRO A 39 11.35 2.40 -37.43
N GLU A 40 10.81 1.18 -37.47
CA GLU A 40 10.02 0.69 -38.60
C GLU A 40 8.55 0.62 -38.25
N ILE A 41 7.69 1.14 -39.13
CA ILE A 41 6.24 1.21 -38.90
C ILE A 41 5.60 -0.16 -38.65
N ASP A 42 6.19 -1.24 -39.15
CA ASP A 42 5.72 -2.60 -38.91
C ASP A 42 5.75 -2.99 -37.43
N GLY A 43 6.74 -2.53 -36.66
CA GLY A 43 6.76 -2.75 -35.21
C GLY A 43 5.60 -2.04 -34.49
N VAL A 44 5.17 -0.88 -35.00
CA VAL A 44 3.99 -0.17 -34.48
C VAL A 44 2.72 -0.95 -34.81
N ASN A 45 2.64 -1.52 -36.02
CA ASN A 45 1.52 -2.36 -36.43
C ASN A 45 1.41 -3.64 -35.59
N GLU A 46 2.53 -4.28 -35.25
CA GLU A 46 2.56 -5.45 -34.36
C GLU A 46 2.11 -5.11 -32.94
N LEU A 47 2.61 -4.01 -32.38
CA LEU A 47 2.20 -3.53 -31.06
C LEU A 47 0.71 -3.20 -31.04
N ALA A 48 0.22 -2.51 -32.06
CA ALA A 48 -1.20 -2.19 -32.22
C ALA A 48 -2.06 -3.46 -32.26
N LYS A 49 -1.64 -4.48 -33.00
CA LYS A 49 -2.33 -5.77 -33.03
C LYS A 49 -2.32 -6.47 -31.66
N LYS A 50 -1.17 -6.46 -30.96
CA LYS A 50 -1.02 -7.08 -29.63
C LYS A 50 -1.90 -6.41 -28.57
N ARG A 51 -2.01 -5.07 -28.61
CA ARG A 51 -2.78 -4.27 -27.64
C ARG A 51 -4.20 -3.93 -28.09
N GLY A 52 -4.62 -4.38 -29.27
CA GLY A 52 -5.97 -4.20 -29.78
C GLY A 52 -6.30 -2.77 -30.22
N TYR A 53 -5.32 -2.00 -30.71
CA TYR A 53 -5.55 -0.66 -31.26
C TYR A 53 -6.15 -0.77 -32.67
N LYS A 54 -7.41 -0.33 -32.82
CA LYS A 54 -8.20 -0.48 -34.06
C LYS A 54 -8.13 0.74 -34.97
N ASN A 55 -7.91 1.93 -34.40
CA ASN A 55 -7.91 3.19 -35.15
C ASN A 55 -6.58 3.93 -34.98
N ARG A 56 -6.24 4.76 -35.98
CA ARG A 56 -5.09 5.66 -35.95
C ARG A 56 -5.33 6.91 -36.78
N ASP A 57 -4.69 7.99 -36.39
CA ASP A 57 -4.60 9.21 -37.19
C ASP A 57 -3.23 9.89 -37.01
N GLU A 58 -3.01 11.01 -37.71
CA GLU A 58 -1.77 11.77 -37.61
C GLU A 58 -2.06 13.23 -37.29
N ILE A 59 -1.21 13.79 -36.43
CA ILE A 59 -1.27 15.20 -36.03
C ILE A 59 0.07 15.88 -36.27
N PHE A 60 -0.02 17.17 -36.63
CA PHE A 60 1.13 18.04 -36.81
C PHE A 60 0.96 19.25 -35.89
N VAL A 61 1.86 19.39 -34.91
CA VAL A 61 1.88 20.53 -34.00
C VAL A 61 3.05 21.41 -34.41
N SER A 62 2.75 22.47 -35.17
CA SER A 62 3.73 23.49 -35.55
C SER A 62 3.06 24.81 -35.93
N PRO A 63 3.77 25.95 -35.85
CA PRO A 63 3.26 27.24 -36.29
C PRO A 63 2.81 27.21 -37.76
N GLU A 64 3.54 26.49 -38.62
CA GLU A 64 3.22 26.39 -40.05
C GLU A 64 1.90 25.64 -40.30
N LYS A 65 1.65 24.54 -39.58
CA LYS A 65 0.46 23.70 -39.80
C LYS A 65 -0.77 24.20 -39.03
N MET A 66 -0.58 24.78 -37.85
CA MET A 66 -1.68 25.26 -37.00
C MET A 66 -1.96 26.75 -37.18
N GLY A 67 -1.04 27.53 -37.73
CA GLY A 67 -1.22 28.95 -37.96
C GLY A 67 -1.45 29.73 -36.66
N PRO A 68 -2.37 30.72 -36.64
CA PRO A 68 -2.57 31.63 -35.51
C PRO A 68 -2.98 30.96 -34.19
N VAL A 69 -3.57 29.75 -34.24
CA VAL A 69 -4.03 29.04 -33.04
C VAL A 69 -2.93 28.21 -32.35
N TYR A 70 -1.73 28.14 -32.94
CA TYR A 70 -0.63 27.32 -32.43
C TYR A 70 -0.30 27.62 -30.97
N GLU A 71 -0.02 28.89 -30.64
CA GLU A 71 0.39 29.32 -29.30
C GLU A 71 -0.70 29.03 -28.24
N GLU A 72 -1.97 29.21 -28.59
CA GLU A 72 -3.08 28.88 -27.70
C GLU A 72 -3.20 27.36 -27.48
N LYS A 73 -3.07 26.57 -28.56
CA LYS A 73 -3.15 25.11 -28.49
C LYS A 73 -2.01 24.51 -27.68
N VAL A 74 -0.78 24.97 -27.88
CA VAL A 74 0.39 24.48 -27.12
C VAL A 74 0.27 24.80 -25.63
N LYS A 75 -0.30 25.96 -25.25
CA LYS A 75 -0.63 26.25 -23.85
C LYS A 75 -1.72 25.33 -23.30
N ASN A 76 -2.77 25.07 -24.08
CA ASN A 76 -3.85 24.18 -23.68
C ASN A 76 -3.38 22.73 -23.51
N PHE A 77 -2.49 22.24 -24.38
CA PHE A 77 -1.89 20.90 -24.24
C PHE A 77 -0.99 20.79 -23.01
N PHE A 78 -0.40 21.91 -22.58
CA PHE A 78 0.45 21.95 -21.40
C PHE A 78 -0.34 22.13 -20.09
N HIS A 79 -1.64 22.34 -20.17
CA HIS A 79 -2.51 22.31 -19.01
C HIS A 79 -2.63 20.87 -18.49
N GLU A 80 -2.56 20.68 -17.18
CA GLU A 80 -2.63 19.36 -16.55
C GLU A 80 -4.01 18.73 -16.72
N HIS A 81 -4.05 17.52 -17.26
CA HIS A 81 -5.28 16.77 -17.50
C HIS A 81 -5.04 15.26 -17.47
N LEU A 82 -6.13 14.48 -17.40
CA LEU A 82 -6.11 13.04 -17.60
C LEU A 82 -7.08 12.64 -18.73
N HIS A 83 -6.91 11.43 -19.25
CA HIS A 83 -7.87 10.77 -20.13
C HIS A 83 -8.36 9.48 -19.48
N GLU A 84 -9.58 9.06 -19.81
CA GLU A 84 -10.16 7.79 -19.35
C GLU A 84 -9.76 6.58 -20.22
N ASP A 85 -8.99 6.83 -21.28
CA ASP A 85 -8.41 5.84 -22.17
C ASP A 85 -6.87 5.98 -22.18
N GLU A 86 -6.16 4.97 -22.67
CA GLU A 86 -4.71 5.06 -22.90
C GLU A 86 -4.40 6.19 -23.90
N GLU A 87 -3.39 7.02 -23.61
CA GLU A 87 -2.86 8.00 -24.56
C GLU A 87 -1.61 7.44 -25.25
N ILE A 88 -1.75 7.06 -26.52
CA ILE A 88 -0.66 6.51 -27.33
C ILE A 88 -0.15 7.56 -28.33
N ARG A 89 1.16 7.77 -28.37
CA ARG A 89 1.83 8.71 -29.27
C ARG A 89 3.07 8.07 -29.87
N TYR A 90 3.10 7.95 -31.19
CA TYR A 90 4.26 7.53 -31.95
C TYR A 90 4.81 8.70 -32.75
N ILE A 91 6.04 9.14 -32.47
CA ILE A 91 6.64 10.31 -33.10
C ILE A 91 7.21 9.90 -34.45
N ARG A 92 6.65 10.46 -35.53
CA ARG A 92 7.10 10.22 -36.91
C ARG A 92 8.10 11.27 -37.39
N GLY A 93 8.14 12.42 -36.74
CA GLY A 93 9.07 13.51 -37.03
C GLY A 93 9.00 14.62 -35.99
N GLY A 94 10.07 15.42 -35.89
CA GLY A 94 10.19 16.45 -34.86
C GLY A 94 10.40 15.85 -33.47
N GLN A 95 10.15 16.65 -32.44
CA GLN A 95 10.35 16.26 -31.05
C GLN A 95 9.47 17.07 -30.09
N GLY A 96 9.31 16.57 -28.86
CA GLY A 96 8.53 17.25 -27.83
C GLY A 96 8.70 16.62 -26.47
N TYR A 97 8.00 17.19 -25.49
CA TYR A 97 8.01 16.76 -24.10
C TYR A 97 6.61 16.31 -23.69
N PHE A 98 6.55 15.10 -23.14
CA PHE A 98 5.40 14.61 -22.37
C PHE A 98 5.77 14.64 -20.90
N ASP A 99 5.03 15.39 -20.10
CA ASP A 99 5.22 15.37 -18.66
C ASP A 99 4.13 14.52 -18.04
N VAL A 100 4.50 13.65 -17.10
CA VAL A 100 3.59 12.79 -16.34
C VAL A 100 3.70 13.12 -14.86
N ARG A 101 2.57 13.09 -14.16
CA ARG A 101 2.51 13.32 -12.72
C ARG A 101 2.71 11.99 -11.99
N SER A 102 3.74 11.91 -11.16
CA SER A 102 4.00 10.74 -10.31
C SER A 102 3.09 10.70 -9.09
N GLN A 103 3.13 9.59 -8.34
CA GLN A 103 2.30 9.36 -7.16
C GLN A 103 2.58 10.35 -6.01
N ASP A 104 3.80 10.88 -5.93
CA ASP A 104 4.26 11.90 -4.98
C ASP A 104 4.02 13.34 -5.47
N GLU A 105 3.23 13.52 -6.54
CA GLU A 105 2.88 14.81 -7.13
C GLU A 105 4.04 15.54 -7.86
N SER A 106 5.18 14.88 -8.04
CA SER A 106 6.30 15.38 -8.85
C SER A 106 5.99 15.30 -10.36
N TRP A 107 6.62 16.17 -11.15
CA TRP A 107 6.54 16.14 -12.62
C TRP A 107 7.74 15.40 -13.18
N ILE A 108 7.51 14.36 -13.96
CA ILE A 108 8.54 13.67 -14.74
C ILE A 108 8.39 14.09 -16.19
N ARG A 109 9.43 14.72 -16.75
CA ARG A 109 9.49 15.11 -18.15
C ARG A 109 10.12 14.02 -18.98
N ILE A 110 9.46 13.64 -20.07
CA ILE A 110 9.88 12.61 -21.01
C ILE A 110 10.09 13.27 -22.37
N HIS A 111 11.33 13.32 -22.83
CA HIS A 111 11.69 13.79 -24.16
C HIS A 111 11.50 12.66 -25.18
N LEU A 112 10.71 12.94 -26.22
CA LEU A 112 10.45 12.02 -27.33
C LEU A 112 10.87 12.67 -28.64
N ASP A 113 11.60 11.90 -29.45
CA ASP A 113 11.96 12.26 -30.82
C ASP A 113 11.51 11.17 -31.81
N LYS A 114 11.79 11.38 -33.10
CA LYS A 114 11.41 10.46 -34.17
C LYS A 114 11.71 9.00 -33.81
N ASP A 115 10.74 8.12 -34.07
CA ASP A 115 10.75 6.68 -33.79
C ASP A 115 10.43 6.30 -32.34
N ASP A 116 10.21 7.27 -31.46
CA ASP A 116 9.73 6.99 -30.10
C ASP A 116 8.22 6.77 -30.07
N LEU A 117 7.79 5.74 -29.34
CA LEU A 117 6.40 5.47 -28.99
C LEU A 117 6.25 5.50 -27.48
N ILE A 118 5.30 6.29 -26.98
CA ILE A 118 4.87 6.29 -25.59
C ILE A 118 3.41 5.85 -25.47
N ILE A 119 3.10 5.15 -24.38
CA ILE A 119 1.74 4.81 -23.94
C ILE A 119 1.59 5.33 -22.52
N LEU A 120 0.65 6.25 -22.31
CA LEU A 120 0.24 6.70 -20.98
C LEU A 120 -1.00 5.91 -20.55
N PRO A 121 -1.06 5.39 -19.31
CA PRO A 121 -2.22 4.67 -18.84
C PRO A 121 -3.43 5.60 -18.63
N ALA A 122 -4.64 5.06 -18.75
CA ALA A 122 -5.85 5.79 -18.42
C ALA A 122 -5.79 6.30 -16.97
N GLY A 123 -6.21 7.55 -16.74
CA GLY A 123 -6.28 8.18 -15.41
C GLY A 123 -5.01 8.90 -14.97
N ILE A 124 -3.87 8.75 -15.66
CA ILE A 124 -2.64 9.46 -15.29
C ILE A 124 -2.77 10.95 -15.66
N TYR A 125 -2.42 11.83 -14.72
CA TYR A 125 -2.26 13.24 -15.05
C TYR A 125 -1.01 13.44 -15.88
N HIS A 126 -1.16 14.15 -16.98
CA HIS A 126 -0.10 14.46 -17.90
C HIS A 126 -0.34 15.79 -18.61
N ARG A 127 0.69 16.23 -19.34
CA ARG A 127 0.65 17.41 -20.21
C ARG A 127 1.66 17.27 -21.32
N PHE A 128 1.48 18.03 -22.39
CA PHE A 128 2.33 17.97 -23.59
C PHE A 128 2.77 19.35 -24.05
N THR A 129 3.99 19.46 -24.55
CA THR A 129 4.47 20.62 -25.29
C THR A 129 5.48 20.21 -26.37
N THR A 130 5.59 21.01 -27.43
CA THR A 130 6.76 20.92 -28.32
C THR A 130 8.01 21.38 -27.58
N ASP A 131 9.17 21.13 -28.18
CA ASP A 131 10.42 21.78 -27.78
C ASP A 131 10.59 23.14 -28.50
N GLU A 132 11.79 23.72 -28.41
CA GLU A 132 12.19 24.96 -29.07
C GLU A 132 12.13 24.88 -30.62
N SER A 133 12.19 23.69 -31.21
CA SER A 133 12.00 23.50 -32.65
C SER A 133 10.56 23.77 -33.11
N ASN A 134 9.60 23.79 -32.17
CA ASN A 134 8.19 24.05 -32.43
C ASN A 134 7.58 23.12 -33.51
N TYR A 135 8.06 21.89 -33.57
CA TYR A 135 7.61 20.92 -34.56
C TYR A 135 7.53 19.51 -33.97
N VAL A 136 6.33 18.94 -34.01
CA VAL A 136 6.13 17.50 -33.81
C VAL A 136 5.14 16.96 -34.84
N HIS A 137 5.41 15.76 -35.32
CA HIS A 137 4.51 14.95 -36.14
C HIS A 137 4.32 13.64 -35.40
N ALA A 138 3.10 13.41 -34.89
CA ALA A 138 2.77 12.23 -34.12
C ALA A 138 1.65 11.45 -34.78
N MET A 139 1.80 10.13 -34.84
CA MET A 139 0.69 9.20 -35.05
C MET A 139 0.06 8.89 -33.70
N ARG A 140 -1.27 8.97 -33.64
CA ARG A 140 -2.06 8.58 -32.47
C ARG A 140 -2.71 7.24 -32.75
N LEU A 141 -2.75 6.37 -31.75
CA LEU A 141 -3.39 5.06 -31.83
C LEU A 141 -4.52 4.98 -30.79
N PHE A 142 -5.59 4.23 -31.10
CA PHE A 142 -6.78 4.14 -30.26
C PHE A 142 -7.34 2.72 -30.22
N LYS A 143 -7.85 2.28 -29.07
CA LYS A 143 -8.55 1.00 -28.92
C LYS A 143 -9.87 0.97 -29.68
N ASP A 144 -10.64 2.06 -29.60
CA ASP A 144 -11.92 2.24 -30.28
C ASP A 144 -11.96 3.58 -31.03
N GLU A 145 -13.14 4.17 -31.25
CA GLU A 145 -13.23 5.50 -31.89
C GLU A 145 -12.49 6.56 -31.05
N PRO A 146 -11.87 7.57 -31.68
CA PRO A 146 -11.07 8.56 -30.96
C PRO A 146 -11.91 9.32 -29.92
N LYS A 147 -11.73 8.99 -28.63
CA LYS A 147 -12.22 9.77 -27.49
C LYS A 147 -11.05 10.62 -26.98
N TRP A 148 -11.21 11.93 -27.04
CA TRP A 148 -10.14 12.88 -26.67
C TRP A 148 -10.55 13.82 -25.53
N THR A 149 -11.64 13.58 -24.83
CA THR A 149 -12.12 14.54 -23.82
C THR A 149 -11.11 14.68 -22.68
N PRO A 150 -10.30 15.75 -22.63
CA PRO A 150 -9.31 15.91 -21.57
C PRO A 150 -10.07 16.34 -20.32
N LEU A 151 -9.84 15.63 -19.22
CA LEU A 151 -10.40 15.98 -17.92
C LEU A 151 -9.35 16.77 -17.15
N ASN A 152 -9.50 18.09 -17.18
CA ASN A 152 -8.62 19.01 -16.45
C ASN A 152 -8.72 18.74 -14.94
N ARG A 153 -7.56 18.75 -14.26
CA ARG A 153 -7.49 18.43 -12.84
C ARG A 153 -8.39 19.33 -11.99
N VAL A 154 -9.28 18.71 -11.23
CA VAL A 154 -10.14 19.30 -10.21
C VAL A 154 -10.28 18.31 -9.04
N PRO A 155 -10.56 18.76 -7.80
CA PRO A 155 -10.60 17.86 -6.63
C PRO A 155 -11.50 16.64 -6.80
N GLU A 156 -12.62 16.78 -7.52
CA GLU A 156 -13.59 15.72 -7.75
C GLU A 156 -13.05 14.59 -8.66
N LEU A 157 -12.02 14.86 -9.47
CA LEU A 157 -11.42 13.85 -10.33
C LEU A 157 -10.51 12.87 -9.59
N GLU A 158 -10.10 13.16 -8.35
CA GLU A 158 -9.40 12.16 -7.53
C GLU A 158 -10.32 10.97 -7.20
N ASP A 159 -11.64 11.15 -7.30
CA ASP A 159 -12.62 10.08 -7.19
C ASP A 159 -12.92 9.35 -8.51
N ASN A 160 -12.35 9.80 -9.64
CA ASN A 160 -12.53 9.15 -10.93
C ASN A 160 -11.99 7.70 -10.87
N LYS A 161 -12.76 6.78 -11.43
CA LYS A 161 -12.42 5.35 -11.46
C LYS A 161 -11.03 5.09 -12.03
N TYR A 162 -10.74 5.63 -13.21
CA TYR A 162 -9.44 5.42 -13.87
C TYR A 162 -8.32 6.07 -13.08
N ARG A 163 -8.55 7.23 -12.46
CA ARG A 163 -7.56 7.91 -11.60
C ARG A 163 -7.17 7.04 -10.39
N LYS A 164 -8.13 6.36 -9.77
CA LYS A 164 -7.89 5.43 -8.66
C LYS A 164 -7.13 4.18 -9.12
N GLU A 165 -7.48 3.68 -10.30
CA GLU A 165 -6.91 2.45 -10.87
C GLU A 165 -5.50 2.62 -11.47
N VAL A 166 -5.03 3.86 -11.78
CA VAL A 166 -3.69 4.12 -12.39
C VAL A 166 -2.56 3.41 -11.67
N PHE A 167 -2.64 3.39 -10.34
CA PHE A 167 -1.58 2.88 -9.46
C PHE A 167 -1.93 1.53 -8.85
N GLU A 168 -3.03 0.91 -9.28
CA GLU A 168 -3.37 -0.44 -8.86
C GLU A 168 -2.49 -1.44 -9.60
N THR A 169 -2.01 -2.46 -8.88
CA THR A 169 -1.26 -3.56 -9.48
C THR A 169 -2.12 -4.28 -10.50
N THR A 170 -1.55 -4.57 -11.67
CA THR A 170 -2.23 -5.33 -12.73
C THR A 170 -1.87 -6.83 -12.66
N PRO A 171 -2.72 -7.74 -13.18
CA PRO A 171 -2.38 -9.15 -13.26
C PRO A 171 -1.07 -9.38 -14.03
N GLU A 172 -0.83 -8.63 -15.10
CA GLU A 172 0.36 -8.72 -15.94
C GLU A 172 1.65 -8.36 -15.18
N GLU A 173 1.59 -7.41 -14.24
CA GLU A 173 2.73 -7.06 -13.37
C GLU A 173 3.04 -8.16 -12.35
N MET A 174 2.08 -9.03 -12.06
CA MET A 174 2.27 -10.16 -11.14
C MET A 174 2.62 -11.47 -11.86
N ASP A 175 2.65 -11.48 -13.19
CA ASP A 175 3.03 -12.64 -13.99
C ASP A 175 4.55 -12.85 -13.95
N ASN A 176 4.97 -14.12 -13.89
CA ASN A 176 6.37 -14.55 -13.95
C ASN A 176 7.31 -13.91 -12.90
N ILE A 177 6.78 -13.48 -11.74
CA ILE A 177 7.61 -12.98 -10.62
C ILE A 177 8.71 -14.01 -10.27
N HIS A 178 8.35 -15.29 -10.21
CA HIS A 178 9.26 -16.41 -10.00
C HIS A 178 8.59 -17.70 -10.49
N GLU A 179 9.36 -18.71 -10.93
CA GLU A 179 8.81 -19.99 -11.44
C GLU A 179 7.92 -20.73 -10.43
N ASN A 180 8.20 -20.53 -9.13
CA ASN A 180 7.45 -21.10 -8.01
C ASN A 180 6.47 -20.09 -7.37
N CYS A 181 6.22 -18.96 -8.01
CA CYS A 181 5.31 -17.93 -7.53
C CYS A 181 4.17 -17.74 -8.52
N ARG A 182 2.96 -17.63 -7.99
CA ARG A 182 1.77 -17.27 -8.76
C ARG A 182 1.19 -15.99 -8.19
N GLY A 183 1.20 -14.95 -9.01
CA GLY A 183 0.52 -13.70 -8.70
C GLY A 183 -0.99 -13.79 -8.87
N GLU A 184 -1.75 -13.22 -7.95
CA GLU A 184 -3.21 -13.07 -8.06
C GLU A 184 -3.64 -11.74 -7.41
N LEU A 185 -4.54 -11.00 -8.05
CA LEU A 185 -5.14 -9.82 -7.45
C LEU A 185 -6.09 -10.21 -6.31
N CYS A 186 -5.88 -9.62 -5.13
CA CYS A 186 -6.65 -9.93 -3.94
C CYS A 186 -6.96 -8.67 -3.12
N ASP A 187 -8.14 -8.08 -3.31
CA ASP A 187 -8.68 -7.13 -2.33
C ASP A 187 -9.27 -7.89 -1.13
N VAL A 188 -8.62 -7.78 0.03
CA VAL A 188 -9.03 -8.45 1.28
C VAL A 188 -10.34 -7.91 1.84
N ARG A 189 -10.73 -6.68 1.50
CA ARG A 189 -12.01 -6.09 1.92
C ARG A 189 -13.19 -6.80 1.25
N SER A 190 -12.96 -7.48 0.13
CA SER A 190 -13.98 -8.26 -0.57
C SER A 190 -13.86 -9.75 -0.29
N ARG A 191 -14.86 -10.30 0.40
CA ARG A 191 -14.95 -11.75 0.66
C ARG A 191 -14.93 -12.60 -0.61
N GLU A 192 -15.57 -12.10 -1.68
CA GLU A 192 -15.61 -12.79 -2.97
C GLU A 192 -14.23 -12.83 -3.63
N SER A 193 -13.50 -11.70 -3.60
CA SER A 193 -12.13 -11.59 -4.09
C SER A 193 -11.21 -12.62 -3.40
N VAL A 194 -11.21 -12.62 -2.07
CA VAL A 194 -10.44 -13.59 -1.27
C VAL A 194 -10.80 -15.03 -1.62
N SER A 195 -12.10 -15.35 -1.72
CA SER A 195 -12.56 -16.70 -2.03
C SER A 195 -12.11 -17.17 -3.43
N LYS A 196 -12.09 -16.26 -4.41
CA LYS A 196 -11.59 -16.54 -5.77
C LYS A 196 -10.09 -16.87 -5.74
N VAL A 197 -9.29 -16.10 -5.03
CA VAL A 197 -7.84 -16.34 -4.91
C VAL A 197 -7.53 -17.65 -4.21
N VAL A 198 -8.19 -17.94 -3.09
CA VAL A 198 -8.02 -19.21 -2.36
C VAL A 198 -8.39 -20.40 -3.26
N LYS A 199 -9.49 -20.30 -4.01
CA LYS A 199 -9.88 -21.34 -4.97
C LYS A 199 -8.83 -21.53 -6.06
N ARG A 200 -8.35 -20.46 -6.69
CA ARG A 200 -7.32 -20.54 -7.74
C ARG A 200 -6.01 -21.13 -7.22
N ALA A 201 -5.61 -20.77 -6.00
CA ALA A 201 -4.44 -21.35 -5.35
C ALA A 201 -4.59 -22.85 -5.15
N LEU A 202 -5.74 -23.31 -4.65
CA LEU A 202 -6.03 -24.75 -4.49
C LEU A 202 -6.14 -25.48 -5.84
N ASP A 203 -6.78 -24.89 -6.85
CA ASP A 203 -6.89 -25.47 -8.19
C ASP A 203 -5.52 -25.63 -8.86
N HIS A 204 -4.59 -24.70 -8.60
CA HIS A 204 -3.26 -24.69 -9.21
C HIS A 204 -2.23 -25.55 -8.44
N PHE A 205 -2.12 -25.35 -7.13
CA PHE A 205 -1.12 -26.01 -6.29
C PHE A 205 -1.63 -27.34 -5.68
N GLY A 206 -2.93 -27.59 -5.72
CA GLY A 206 -3.58 -28.78 -5.13
C GLY A 206 -3.67 -28.77 -3.60
N HIS A 207 -2.88 -27.92 -2.94
CA HIS A 207 -2.75 -27.88 -1.50
C HIS A 207 -2.32 -26.50 -1.00
N VAL A 208 -2.68 -26.17 0.25
CA VAL A 208 -2.18 -25.00 0.98
C VAL A 208 -1.83 -25.44 2.39
N ASP A 209 -0.59 -25.20 2.83
CA ASP A 209 -0.12 -25.52 4.19
C ASP A 209 -0.15 -24.31 5.13
N VAL A 210 0.16 -23.13 4.57
CA VAL A 210 0.43 -21.91 5.32
C VAL A 210 -0.33 -20.75 4.68
N VAL A 211 -1.00 -19.95 5.49
CA VAL A 211 -1.57 -18.66 5.11
C VAL A 211 -0.84 -17.58 5.88
N ALA A 212 0.00 -16.81 5.17
CA ALA A 212 0.62 -15.61 5.72
C ALA A 212 -0.23 -14.39 5.34
N ASN A 213 -0.87 -13.77 6.33
CA ASN A 213 -1.62 -12.54 6.12
C ASN A 213 -0.74 -11.33 6.46
N CYS A 214 -0.21 -10.68 5.43
CA CYS A 214 0.59 -9.47 5.53
C CYS A 214 -0.21 -8.21 5.15
N SER A 215 -1.53 -8.32 4.87
CA SER A 215 -2.33 -7.18 4.46
C SER A 215 -2.61 -6.26 5.65
N GLY A 216 -2.39 -4.96 5.46
CA GLY A 216 -2.81 -3.96 6.41
C GLY A 216 -2.14 -2.62 6.16
N TYR A 217 -2.76 -1.57 6.68
CA TYR A 217 -2.23 -0.21 6.64
C TYR A 217 -2.69 0.57 7.87
N GLY A 218 -2.11 1.73 8.11
CA GLY A 218 -2.56 2.64 9.17
C GLY A 218 -2.62 4.07 8.72
N VAL A 219 -3.25 4.90 9.53
CA VAL A 219 -3.26 6.36 9.38
C VAL A 219 -2.61 7.00 10.60
N ILE A 220 -1.59 7.82 10.36
CA ILE A 220 -0.94 8.66 11.36
C ILE A 220 -1.67 9.99 11.42
N GLY A 221 -2.23 10.28 12.59
CA GLY A 221 -2.98 11.49 12.89
C GLY A 221 -3.60 11.39 14.28
N SER A 222 -4.02 12.51 14.87
CA SER A 222 -4.80 12.46 16.11
C SER A 222 -6.09 11.65 15.88
N CYS A 223 -6.72 11.15 16.94
CA CYS A 223 -8.01 10.46 16.79
C CYS A 223 -9.11 11.36 16.21
N GLU A 224 -9.00 12.67 16.41
CA GLU A 224 -9.97 13.67 15.92
C GLU A 224 -9.70 14.09 14.47
N ASP A 225 -8.45 14.03 14.01
CA ASP A 225 -8.06 14.36 12.64
C ASP A 225 -8.26 13.20 11.64
N GLN A 226 -8.71 12.03 12.12
CA GLN A 226 -9.05 10.88 11.29
C GLN A 226 -10.56 10.85 11.05
N ASP A 227 -10.96 10.88 9.79
CA ASP A 227 -12.37 10.88 9.41
C ASP A 227 -12.98 9.47 9.42
N GLU A 228 -14.31 9.38 9.32
CA GLU A 228 -15.03 8.11 9.33
C GLU A 228 -14.56 7.13 8.24
N HIS A 229 -14.15 7.66 7.08
CA HIS A 229 -13.65 6.85 5.99
C HIS A 229 -12.28 6.24 6.33
N ASP A 230 -11.37 7.00 6.94
CA ASP A 230 -10.09 6.48 7.44
C ASP A 230 -10.27 5.39 8.51
N LEU A 231 -11.18 5.64 9.46
CA LEU A 231 -11.51 4.73 10.54
C LEU A 231 -12.06 3.41 9.99
N ARG A 232 -13.09 3.48 9.15
CA ARG A 232 -13.73 2.30 8.57
C ARG A 232 -12.78 1.51 7.70
N ASN A 233 -12.04 2.16 6.81
CA ASN A 233 -11.14 1.44 5.90
C ASN A 233 -10.00 0.74 6.65
N GLN A 234 -9.48 1.30 7.75
CA GLN A 234 -8.50 0.60 8.58
C GLN A 234 -9.11 -0.69 9.15
N PHE A 235 -10.35 -0.65 9.66
CA PHE A 235 -11.05 -1.86 10.13
C PHE A 235 -11.38 -2.84 9.01
N GLU A 236 -11.87 -2.36 7.86
CA GLU A 236 -12.21 -3.19 6.71
C GLU A 236 -10.97 -3.94 6.17
N THR A 237 -9.83 -3.27 6.08
CA THR A 237 -8.59 -3.90 5.61
C THR A 237 -7.94 -4.76 6.68
N ASN A 238 -7.66 -4.19 7.86
CA ASN A 238 -6.83 -4.86 8.87
C ASN A 238 -7.58 -5.96 9.59
N PHE A 239 -8.86 -5.75 9.92
CA PHE A 239 -9.66 -6.68 10.71
C PHE A 239 -10.58 -7.53 9.84
N MET A 240 -11.50 -6.91 9.09
CA MET A 240 -12.45 -7.66 8.25
C MET A 240 -11.72 -8.44 7.16
N GLY A 241 -10.68 -7.87 6.56
CA GLY A 241 -9.81 -8.58 5.61
C GLY A 241 -9.17 -9.83 6.19
N THR A 242 -8.62 -9.73 7.40
CA THR A 242 -8.11 -10.90 8.15
C THR A 242 -9.20 -11.95 8.36
N LEU A 243 -10.39 -11.53 8.77
CA LEU A 243 -11.52 -12.41 8.99
C LEU A 243 -12.03 -13.06 7.69
N HIS A 244 -12.00 -12.36 6.56
CA HIS A 244 -12.35 -12.91 5.25
C HIS A 244 -11.38 -14.02 4.83
N ILE A 245 -10.07 -13.81 5.02
CA ILE A 245 -9.03 -14.81 4.75
C ILE A 245 -9.25 -16.05 5.61
N ILE A 246 -9.45 -15.87 6.92
CA ILE A 246 -9.70 -16.98 7.85
C ILE A 246 -10.98 -17.72 7.44
N ASN A 247 -12.09 -17.02 7.20
CA ASN A 247 -13.34 -17.65 6.80
C ASN A 247 -13.24 -18.47 5.50
N ALA A 248 -12.42 -18.01 4.56
CA ALA A 248 -12.22 -18.70 3.29
C ALA A 248 -11.33 -19.95 3.42
N THR A 249 -10.37 -19.95 4.35
CA THR A 249 -9.31 -20.96 4.44
C THR A 249 -9.51 -21.94 5.61
N LEU A 250 -10.11 -21.51 6.71
CA LEU A 250 -10.26 -22.31 7.94
C LEU A 250 -11.08 -23.58 7.72
N PRO A 251 -12.21 -23.59 6.96
CA PRO A 251 -12.93 -24.82 6.67
C PRO A 251 -12.08 -25.83 5.88
N TYR A 252 -11.16 -25.35 5.04
CA TYR A 252 -10.22 -26.20 4.30
C TYR A 252 -9.17 -26.79 5.25
N PHE A 253 -8.50 -25.97 6.07
CA PHE A 253 -7.55 -26.44 7.09
C PHE A 253 -8.18 -27.41 8.09
N ARG A 254 -9.43 -27.17 8.50
CA ARG A 254 -10.17 -28.08 9.38
C ARG A 254 -10.39 -29.46 8.73
N ARG A 255 -10.72 -29.52 7.43
CA ARG A 255 -10.85 -30.80 6.71
C ARG A 255 -9.50 -31.50 6.52
N GLN A 256 -8.45 -30.72 6.30
CA GLN A 256 -7.07 -31.19 6.19
C GLN A 256 -6.51 -31.67 7.53
N ASN A 257 -7.09 -31.23 8.66
CA ASN A 257 -6.61 -31.48 10.01
C ASN A 257 -5.15 -31.06 10.22
N ASN A 258 -4.76 -29.98 9.54
CA ASN A 258 -3.46 -29.33 9.61
C ASN A 258 -3.57 -27.97 8.91
N GLY A 259 -2.77 -27.00 9.33
CA GLY A 259 -2.70 -25.69 8.71
C GLY A 259 -2.03 -24.67 9.62
N ARG A 260 -1.38 -23.67 9.04
CA ARG A 260 -0.67 -22.63 9.79
C ARG A 260 -1.08 -21.24 9.33
N TYR A 261 -1.39 -20.36 10.28
CA TYR A 261 -1.57 -18.95 10.04
C TYR A 261 -0.37 -18.15 10.55
N LEU A 262 0.15 -17.27 9.72
CA LEU A 262 1.14 -16.26 10.10
C LEU A 262 0.49 -14.89 9.89
N ILE A 263 -0.06 -14.32 10.96
CA ILE A 263 -0.87 -13.10 10.88
C ILE A 263 -0.03 -11.91 11.33
N PHE A 264 0.20 -10.95 10.43
CA PHE A 264 0.95 -9.75 10.78
C PHE A 264 0.09 -8.78 11.62
N SER A 265 0.39 -8.75 12.91
CA SER A 265 -0.10 -7.78 13.87
C SER A 265 0.81 -6.53 13.84
N SER A 266 1.25 -6.07 15.01
CA SER A 266 2.18 -4.95 15.22
C SER A 266 2.53 -4.91 16.70
N THR A 267 3.62 -4.24 17.07
CA THR A 267 3.78 -3.73 18.45
C THR A 267 2.53 -2.98 18.94
N SER A 268 1.82 -2.30 18.03
CA SER A 268 0.56 -1.60 18.28
C SER A 268 -0.65 -2.50 18.58
N GLY A 269 -0.52 -3.82 18.43
CA GLY A 269 -1.52 -4.79 18.89
C GLY A 269 -1.44 -5.05 20.41
N ALA A 270 -0.33 -4.68 21.03
CA ALA A 270 -0.07 -4.88 22.45
C ALA A 270 0.08 -3.59 23.26
N LEU A 271 0.22 -2.43 22.59
CA LEU A 271 0.24 -1.11 23.24
C LEU A 271 -0.34 0.02 22.38
N GLY A 272 -0.91 1.03 23.04
CA GLY A 272 -1.39 2.26 22.41
C GLY A 272 -0.24 3.22 22.06
N VAL A 273 -0.29 3.81 20.86
CA VAL A 273 0.72 4.77 20.38
C VAL A 273 0.03 6.09 20.02
N PRO A 274 0.43 7.23 20.60
CA PRO A 274 -0.15 8.53 20.25
C PRO A 274 0.05 8.85 18.77
N GLY A 275 -1.05 9.26 18.11
CA GLY A 275 -1.11 9.46 16.66
C GLY A 275 -1.47 8.21 15.85
N LEU A 276 -1.78 7.08 16.49
CA LEU A 276 -2.16 5.81 15.84
C LEU A 276 -3.40 5.15 16.47
N GLY A 277 -4.27 5.90 17.14
CA GLY A 277 -5.40 5.36 17.90
C GLY A 277 -6.25 4.31 17.15
N PRO A 278 -6.85 4.67 15.99
CA PRO A 278 -7.60 3.71 15.18
C PRO A 278 -6.78 2.51 14.73
N TYR A 279 -5.55 2.71 14.26
CA TYR A 279 -4.66 1.63 13.86
C TYR A 279 -4.40 0.64 15.01
N CYS A 280 -4.06 1.14 16.20
CA CYS A 280 -3.93 0.33 17.43
C CYS A 280 -5.20 -0.48 17.67
N ALA A 281 -6.38 0.15 17.64
CA ALA A 281 -7.65 -0.55 17.84
C ALA A 281 -7.84 -1.72 16.86
N THR A 282 -7.50 -1.54 15.58
CA THR A 282 -7.58 -2.63 14.59
C THR A 282 -6.62 -3.77 14.90
N LYS A 283 -5.40 -3.48 15.35
CA LYS A 283 -4.39 -4.51 15.67
C LYS A 283 -4.74 -5.26 16.96
N TYR A 284 -5.24 -4.57 17.99
CA TYR A 284 -5.82 -5.22 19.17
C TYR A 284 -7.01 -6.13 18.82
N ALA A 285 -7.87 -5.72 17.88
CA ALA A 285 -8.98 -6.55 17.43
C ALA A 285 -8.50 -7.82 16.71
N VAL A 286 -7.44 -7.72 15.90
CA VAL A 286 -6.80 -8.89 15.26
C VAL A 286 -6.18 -9.81 16.32
N GLU A 287 -5.45 -9.27 17.29
CA GLU A 287 -4.87 -10.05 18.41
C GLU A 287 -5.94 -10.87 19.14
N GLY A 288 -7.04 -10.21 19.56
CA GLY A 288 -8.14 -10.86 20.26
C GLY A 288 -8.83 -11.92 19.42
N LEU A 289 -9.03 -11.66 18.12
CA LEU A 289 -9.62 -12.63 17.18
C LEU A 289 -8.77 -13.90 17.07
N ILE A 290 -7.47 -13.75 16.84
CA ILE A 290 -6.58 -14.90 16.64
C ILE A 290 -6.38 -15.69 17.94
N GLU A 291 -6.24 -15.00 19.07
CA GLU A 291 -6.12 -15.65 20.36
C GLU A 291 -7.37 -16.48 20.69
N ALA A 292 -8.57 -15.92 20.49
CA ALA A 292 -9.82 -16.65 20.68
C ALA A 292 -9.94 -17.86 19.73
N MET A 293 -9.67 -17.66 18.43
CA MET A 293 -9.76 -18.71 17.40
C MET A 293 -8.85 -19.90 17.70
N LEU A 294 -7.66 -19.67 18.28
CA LEU A 294 -6.73 -20.75 18.57
C LEU A 294 -7.27 -21.75 19.58
N TYR A 295 -8.02 -21.31 20.59
CA TYR A 295 -8.65 -22.23 21.54
C TYR A 295 -9.68 -23.13 20.86
N GLU A 296 -10.37 -22.65 19.83
CA GLU A 296 -11.37 -23.41 19.08
C GLU A 296 -10.75 -24.40 18.08
N THR A 297 -9.60 -24.03 17.53
CA THR A 297 -9.00 -24.73 16.37
C THR A 297 -7.88 -25.70 16.73
N ASP A 298 -7.42 -25.71 17.98
CA ASP A 298 -6.33 -26.58 18.45
C ASP A 298 -6.59 -28.07 18.21
N ILE A 299 -7.85 -28.49 18.39
CA ILE A 299 -8.29 -29.88 18.17
C ILE A 299 -8.14 -30.35 16.71
N PHE A 300 -8.00 -29.42 15.76
CA PHE A 300 -7.83 -29.70 14.34
C PHE A 300 -6.36 -29.62 13.90
N SER A 301 -5.42 -29.53 14.85
CA SER A 301 -3.97 -29.33 14.58
C SER A 301 -3.69 -28.07 13.75
N ILE A 302 -4.55 -27.07 13.84
CA ILE A 302 -4.36 -25.77 13.20
C ILE A 302 -3.63 -24.86 14.19
N LYS A 303 -2.57 -24.19 13.72
CA LYS A 303 -1.76 -23.28 14.52
C LYS A 303 -1.77 -21.89 13.91
N ALA A 304 -1.57 -20.87 14.74
CA ALA A 304 -1.50 -19.48 14.33
C ALA A 304 -0.42 -18.77 15.15
N THR A 305 0.31 -17.88 14.49
CA THR A 305 1.23 -16.96 15.15
C THR A 305 0.95 -15.54 14.71
N LEU A 306 0.82 -14.65 15.68
CA LEU A 306 0.78 -13.21 15.56
C LEU A 306 2.22 -12.70 15.44
N ILE A 307 2.55 -12.17 14.28
CA ILE A 307 3.85 -11.56 14.01
C ILE A 307 3.76 -10.11 14.45
N GLU A 308 4.54 -9.72 15.47
CA GLU A 308 4.53 -8.41 16.10
C GLU A 308 5.84 -7.68 15.78
N PRO A 309 5.97 -7.11 14.56
CA PRO A 309 7.11 -6.30 14.23
C PRO A 309 7.07 -4.98 15.00
N GLY A 310 8.25 -4.59 15.48
CA GLY A 310 8.51 -3.20 15.82
C GLY A 310 8.72 -2.39 14.56
N PHE A 311 9.57 -1.38 14.64
CA PHE A 311 9.94 -0.67 13.43
C PHE A 311 10.92 -1.50 12.60
N VAL A 312 10.64 -1.61 11.30
CA VAL A 312 11.38 -2.43 10.34
C VAL A 312 11.79 -1.54 9.17
N ARG A 313 13.03 -1.65 8.70
CA ARG A 313 13.47 -1.06 7.42
C ARG A 313 13.53 -2.11 6.32
N ARG A 314 13.38 -1.68 5.06
CA ARG A 314 13.87 -2.47 3.92
C ARG A 314 15.40 -2.52 3.95
N ASP A 315 15.96 -3.68 3.63
CA ASP A 315 17.43 -3.88 3.62
C ASP A 315 18.08 -3.54 2.29
N GLU A 316 17.31 -3.56 1.22
CA GLU A 316 17.76 -3.02 -0.05
C GLU A 316 18.09 -1.55 0.19
N PRO A 317 19.32 -1.11 -0.17
CA PRO A 317 19.61 0.31 -0.15
C PRO A 317 18.50 0.97 -0.95
N MET A 318 18.04 2.13 -0.50
CA MET A 318 17.59 3.13 -1.44
C MET A 318 18.66 3.14 -2.53
N THR A 319 18.37 2.60 -3.72
CA THR A 319 19.19 2.95 -4.88
C THR A 319 19.29 4.47 -4.82
N ASN A 320 20.42 5.07 -5.17
CA ASN A 320 20.52 6.53 -5.25
C ASN A 320 19.50 7.15 -6.24
N ASP A 321 18.55 6.37 -6.76
CA ASP A 321 17.21 6.83 -7.06
C ASP A 321 16.61 7.52 -5.83
N SER A 322 16.57 8.84 -5.89
CA SER A 322 15.58 9.70 -5.24
C SER A 322 14.12 9.28 -5.48
N ASP A 323 13.87 8.15 -6.18
CA ASP A 323 12.64 7.83 -6.91
C ASP A 323 11.99 6.52 -6.42
N SER A 324 12.25 6.06 -5.19
CA SER A 324 11.26 5.19 -4.52
C SER A 324 10.22 6.09 -3.84
N PRO A 325 9.01 6.25 -4.40
CA PRO A 325 7.98 7.11 -3.82
C PRO A 325 7.39 6.52 -2.53
N LEU A 326 7.66 5.25 -2.23
CA LEU A 326 7.27 4.68 -0.95
C LEU A 326 8.28 5.14 0.11
N PRO A 327 7.86 5.91 1.13
CA PRO A 327 8.69 6.16 2.29
C PRO A 327 9.15 4.83 2.88
N SER A 328 10.22 4.82 3.67
CA SER A 328 10.68 3.63 4.42
C SER A 328 9.59 2.98 5.31
N PHE A 329 8.40 3.59 5.38
CA PHE A 329 7.21 3.21 6.14
C PHE A 329 5.93 3.14 5.27
N GLY A 330 6.01 2.69 4.01
CA GLY A 330 4.93 2.72 2.99
C GLY A 330 3.57 2.08 3.30
N HIS A 331 3.29 1.69 4.55
CA HIS A 331 1.97 1.23 5.03
C HIS A 331 1.23 2.28 5.88
N PHE A 332 1.77 3.48 6.07
CA PHE A 332 1.10 4.57 6.80
C PHE A 332 0.79 5.78 5.93
N PHE A 333 -0.47 6.26 5.97
CA PHE A 333 -0.85 7.58 5.47
C PHE A 333 -0.70 8.61 6.59
N ILE A 334 -0.12 9.78 6.30
CA ILE A 334 0.08 10.84 7.31
C ILE A 334 -0.90 11.98 7.04
N LYS A 335 -1.81 12.24 7.98
CA LYS A 335 -2.75 13.37 7.91
C LYS A 335 -2.07 14.67 8.37
N PRO A 336 -2.49 15.83 7.81
CA PRO A 336 -2.17 17.12 8.41
C PRO A 336 -2.82 17.23 9.79
N ALA A 337 -2.15 17.91 10.71
CA ALA A 337 -2.69 18.13 12.05
C ALA A 337 -3.59 19.37 12.05
N SER A 338 -4.76 19.28 12.69
CA SER A 338 -5.59 20.46 12.95
C SER A 338 -4.94 21.39 13.97
N GLU A 339 -5.46 22.62 14.08
CA GLU A 339 -4.89 23.69 14.91
C GLU A 339 -4.59 23.20 16.34
N GLY A 340 -5.52 22.47 16.96
CA GLY A 340 -5.39 21.94 18.33
C GLY A 340 -4.25 20.93 18.54
N TYR A 341 -3.76 20.29 17.47
CA TYR A 341 -2.69 19.29 17.53
C TYR A 341 -1.42 19.71 16.77
N SER A 342 -1.44 20.89 16.14
CA SER A 342 -0.39 21.37 15.24
C SER A 342 0.91 21.78 15.92
N ASP A 343 0.90 21.99 17.25
CA ASP A 343 2.10 22.32 18.01
C ASP A 343 3.17 21.23 17.86
N ALA A 344 4.42 21.61 17.62
CA ALA A 344 5.52 20.68 17.34
C ALA A 344 5.77 19.67 18.50
N THR A 345 5.42 20.04 19.72
CA THR A 345 5.55 19.21 20.93
C THR A 345 4.31 18.37 21.23
N SER A 346 3.22 18.56 20.46
CA SER A 346 1.97 17.82 20.60
C SER A 346 2.22 16.30 20.68
N PRO A 347 1.66 15.60 21.69
CA PRO A 347 1.72 14.15 21.76
C PRO A 347 1.09 13.46 20.54
N ALA A 348 0.08 14.07 19.91
CA ALA A 348 -0.56 13.52 18.71
C ALA A 348 0.40 13.37 17.52
N LEU A 349 1.48 14.14 17.49
CA LEU A 349 2.52 14.06 16.47
C LEU A 349 3.62 13.03 16.80
N HIS A 350 3.48 12.24 17.88
CA HIS A 350 4.50 11.28 18.30
C HIS A 350 4.81 10.24 17.22
N ALA A 351 3.82 9.53 16.69
CA ALA A 351 4.03 8.54 15.63
C ALA A 351 4.68 9.17 14.38
N LYS A 352 4.26 10.37 13.98
CA LYS A 352 4.87 11.13 12.87
C LYS A 352 6.36 11.39 13.14
N ARG A 353 6.71 11.88 14.33
CA ARG A 353 8.11 12.13 14.73
C ARG A 353 8.92 10.84 14.76
N MET A 354 8.36 9.74 15.28
CA MET A 354 9.03 8.45 15.32
C MET A 354 9.38 7.98 13.90
N VAL A 355 8.39 7.93 13.01
CA VAL A 355 8.58 7.56 11.59
C VAL A 355 9.63 8.44 10.91
N GLN A 356 9.56 9.77 11.07
CA GLN A 356 10.51 10.70 10.46
C GLN A 356 11.93 10.58 11.03
N TRP A 357 12.06 10.43 12.35
CA TRP A 357 13.37 10.31 13.02
C TRP A 357 14.07 9.00 12.67
N LEU A 358 13.28 7.94 12.55
CA LEU A 358 13.80 6.60 12.39
C LEU A 358 14.37 6.33 11.00
N GLY A 359 13.72 6.78 9.92
CA GLY A 359 14.19 6.60 8.53
C GLY A 359 14.94 5.28 8.29
N ASP A 360 16.18 5.36 7.82
CA ASP A 360 17.07 4.21 7.56
C ASP A 360 17.89 3.76 8.78
N ARG A 361 17.72 4.40 9.94
CA ARG A 361 18.50 4.13 11.16
C ARG A 361 17.99 2.93 11.95
N GLN A 362 17.03 2.18 11.40
CA GLN A 362 16.43 1.03 12.06
C GLN A 362 17.38 -0.15 12.16
N PRO A 363 17.53 -0.80 13.32
CA PRO A 363 18.31 -2.03 13.42
C PRO A 363 17.57 -3.24 12.82
N THR A 364 16.24 -3.24 12.81
CA THR A 364 15.41 -4.39 12.39
C THR A 364 15.27 -4.45 10.87
N SER A 365 15.76 -5.53 10.28
CA SER A 365 15.83 -5.81 8.85
C SER A 365 14.56 -6.53 8.36
N ALA A 366 13.91 -6.04 7.31
CA ALA A 366 12.75 -6.69 6.70
C ALA A 366 13.08 -8.08 6.15
N VAL A 367 14.25 -8.23 5.50
CA VAL A 367 14.70 -9.51 4.93
C VAL A 367 14.94 -10.53 6.04
N LYS A 368 15.63 -10.14 7.12
CA LYS A 368 15.83 -11.01 8.28
C LYS A 368 14.51 -11.34 8.98
N CYS A 369 13.58 -10.39 9.07
CA CYS A 369 12.24 -10.65 9.58
C CYS A 369 11.51 -11.69 8.72
N ALA A 370 11.53 -11.53 7.40
CA ALA A 370 10.92 -12.47 6.47
C ALA A 370 11.55 -13.87 6.58
N GLU A 371 12.86 -13.95 6.72
CA GLU A 371 13.57 -15.22 6.94
C GLU A 371 13.12 -15.91 8.24
N LEU A 372 13.01 -15.17 9.34
CA LEU A 372 12.51 -15.71 10.62
C LEU A 372 11.06 -16.18 10.53
N VAL A 373 10.19 -15.42 9.88
CA VAL A 373 8.78 -15.78 9.66
C VAL A 373 8.67 -17.02 8.77
N TRP A 374 9.51 -17.13 7.73
CA TRP A 374 9.60 -18.31 6.89
C TRP A 374 10.07 -19.54 7.67
N GLN A 375 11.11 -19.41 8.51
CA GLN A 375 11.56 -20.49 9.40
C GLN A 375 10.44 -20.91 10.37
N LEU A 376 9.70 -19.96 10.92
CA LEU A 376 8.58 -20.21 11.82
C LEU A 376 7.49 -21.07 11.17
N ALA A 377 7.25 -20.89 9.87
CA ALA A 377 6.29 -21.70 9.11
C ALA A 377 6.57 -23.21 9.19
N HIS A 378 7.83 -23.60 9.42
CA HIS A 378 8.29 -24.99 9.53
C HIS A 378 8.30 -25.50 10.98
N CYS A 379 8.07 -24.62 11.97
CA CYS A 379 8.12 -24.99 13.38
C CYS A 379 6.92 -25.86 13.76
N SER A 380 7.15 -27.01 14.41
CA SER A 380 6.06 -27.89 14.85
C SER A 380 5.16 -27.25 15.91
N TYR A 381 5.77 -26.52 16.84
CA TYR A 381 5.09 -25.87 17.98
C TYR A 381 5.45 -24.38 18.02
N PRO A 382 4.91 -23.58 17.09
CA PRO A 382 5.20 -22.16 17.06
C PRO A 382 4.53 -21.44 18.25
N PRO A 383 5.10 -20.34 18.76
CA PRO A 383 4.46 -19.51 19.77
C PRO A 383 3.21 -18.82 19.19
N LEU A 384 2.30 -18.37 20.08
CA LEU A 384 1.19 -17.51 19.66
C LEU A 384 1.69 -16.14 19.19
N ARG A 385 2.74 -15.58 19.82
CA ARG A 385 3.30 -14.27 19.45
C ARG A 385 4.78 -14.39 19.13
N LEU A 386 5.21 -13.78 18.02
CA LEU A 386 6.61 -13.61 17.65
C LEU A 386 6.93 -12.11 17.53
N LEU A 387 7.64 -11.57 18.51
CA LEU A 387 8.11 -10.20 18.51
C LEU A 387 9.36 -10.06 17.64
N LEU A 388 9.36 -9.10 16.71
CA LEU A 388 10.49 -8.86 15.81
C LEU A 388 11.12 -7.48 16.06
N GLY A 389 12.36 -7.49 16.53
CA GLY A 389 13.16 -6.30 16.84
C GLY A 389 13.17 -5.96 18.34
N SER A 390 14.29 -5.42 18.82
CA SER A 390 14.49 -5.09 20.25
C SER A 390 13.45 -4.09 20.76
N TYR A 391 13.09 -3.09 19.94
CA TYR A 391 12.06 -2.10 20.29
C TYR A 391 10.71 -2.76 20.60
N ALA A 392 10.27 -3.73 19.81
CA ALA A 392 9.00 -4.43 20.08
C ALA A 392 9.07 -5.19 21.40
N ILE A 393 10.17 -5.92 21.62
CA ILE A 393 10.39 -6.71 22.83
C ILE A 393 10.38 -5.83 24.08
N GLU A 394 11.14 -4.73 24.07
CA GLU A 394 11.26 -3.82 25.21
C GLU A 394 9.95 -3.09 25.47
N SER A 395 9.34 -2.51 24.44
CA SER A 395 8.10 -1.73 24.59
C SER A 395 6.93 -2.58 25.08
N ILE A 396 6.77 -3.79 24.54
CA ILE A 396 5.71 -4.71 24.99
C ILE A 396 6.00 -5.18 26.41
N ARG A 397 7.26 -5.53 26.75
CA ARG A 397 7.62 -5.92 28.12
C ARG A 397 7.29 -4.83 29.13
N ASP A 398 7.63 -3.58 28.83
CA ASP A 398 7.38 -2.46 29.73
C ASP A 398 5.89 -2.15 29.83
N ARG A 399 5.13 -2.25 28.73
CA ARG A 399 3.67 -2.16 28.77
C ARG A 399 3.06 -3.24 29.66
N MET A 400 3.48 -4.49 29.50
CA MET A 400 2.96 -5.60 30.32
C MET A 400 3.26 -5.39 31.80
N ARG A 401 4.45 -4.89 32.14
CA ARG A 401 4.78 -4.52 33.52
C ARG A 401 3.84 -3.45 34.06
N SER A 402 3.62 -2.38 33.29
CA SER A 402 2.70 -1.31 33.67
C SER A 402 1.25 -1.81 33.83
N VAL A 403 0.77 -2.72 32.97
CA VAL A 403 -0.54 -3.38 33.16
C VAL A 403 -0.57 -4.15 34.47
N THR A 404 0.47 -4.95 34.75
CA THR A 404 0.53 -5.73 35.99
C THR A 404 0.53 -4.82 37.21
N GLU A 405 1.33 -3.75 37.22
CA GLU A 405 1.37 -2.77 38.30
C GLU A 405 -0.01 -2.12 38.51
N GLU A 406 -0.67 -1.69 37.43
CA GLU A 406 -2.03 -1.13 37.50
C GLU A 406 -3.04 -2.15 38.06
N LEU A 407 -3.00 -3.41 37.62
CA LEU A 407 -3.85 -4.46 38.17
C LEU A 407 -3.60 -4.68 39.66
N GLU A 408 -2.33 -4.71 40.08
CA GLU A 408 -1.97 -4.92 41.49
C GLU A 408 -2.39 -3.74 42.38
N ASP A 409 -2.26 -2.51 41.89
CA ASP A 409 -2.68 -1.30 42.60
C ASP A 409 -4.20 -1.30 42.83
N TRP A 410 -4.97 -1.72 41.83
CA TRP A 410 -6.43 -1.64 41.85
C TRP A 410 -7.14 -2.95 42.22
N LYS A 411 -6.42 -4.07 42.41
CA LYS A 411 -7.03 -5.39 42.70
C LYS A 411 -7.93 -5.39 43.92
N HIS A 412 -7.71 -4.51 44.89
CA HIS A 412 -8.52 -4.42 46.10
C HIS A 412 -9.95 -3.91 45.84
N LEU A 413 -10.24 -3.32 44.67
CA LEU A 413 -11.58 -2.89 44.25
C LEU A 413 -12.36 -4.03 43.56
N ASN A 414 -12.43 -5.21 44.19
CA ASN A 414 -13.29 -6.31 43.74
C ASN A 414 -14.09 -6.89 44.91
N PHE A 415 -15.23 -7.52 44.62
CA PHE A 415 -15.99 -8.24 45.64
C PHE A 415 -15.47 -9.68 45.74
N ALA A 416 -15.03 -10.08 46.93
CA ALA A 416 -14.65 -11.46 47.20
C ALA A 416 -15.82 -12.40 46.90
N SER A 417 -15.52 -13.55 46.27
CA SER A 417 -16.53 -14.59 46.03
C SER A 417 -17.10 -15.06 47.39
N PRO A 418 -18.43 -15.25 47.54
CA PRO A 418 -19.07 -15.65 48.80
C PRO A 418 -18.72 -17.06 49.31
N THR A 419 -17.68 -17.70 48.78
CA THR A 419 -17.25 -19.05 49.13
C THR A 419 -15.92 -19.00 49.87
N GLY A 420 -15.97 -18.75 51.18
CA GLY A 420 -14.75 -18.74 52.00
C GLY A 420 -14.90 -18.52 53.51
N GLU A 421 -16.04 -18.05 54.02
CA GLU A 421 -16.24 -17.80 55.46
C GLU A 421 -17.51 -18.48 55.96
N LYS A 422 -17.45 -19.80 56.23
CA LYS A 422 -18.51 -20.50 56.98
C LYS A 422 -18.04 -21.56 57.98
N ASP A 423 -16.74 -21.70 58.26
CA ASP A 423 -16.26 -22.84 59.07
C ASP A 423 -15.63 -22.51 60.43
N GLU A 424 -15.66 -21.26 60.94
CA GLU A 424 -15.05 -20.97 62.26
C GLU A 424 -16.00 -20.59 63.41
N GLU A 425 -17.31 -20.33 63.20
CA GLU A 425 -18.17 -19.84 64.30
C GLU A 425 -19.02 -20.89 65.05
N THR A 426 -18.90 -22.19 64.77
CA THR A 426 -19.79 -23.20 65.39
C THR A 426 -19.21 -24.04 66.54
N LYS A 427 -18.07 -23.67 67.14
CA LYS A 427 -17.46 -24.47 68.23
C LYS A 427 -17.45 -23.90 69.65
N GLU A 428 -18.00 -22.71 69.92
CA GLU A 428 -17.88 -22.11 71.27
C GLU A 428 -19.13 -22.07 72.16
N ASN A 429 -20.26 -22.66 71.76
CA ASN A 429 -21.51 -22.53 72.54
C ASN A 429 -22.14 -23.83 73.05
N THR A 430 -21.32 -24.83 73.42
CA THR A 430 -21.82 -26.01 74.18
C THR A 430 -20.83 -26.46 75.26
N MET A 431 -20.54 -25.63 76.25
CA MET A 431 -20.04 -26.07 77.57
C MET A 431 -20.10 -24.92 78.58
N ASP A 432 -21.29 -24.60 79.10
CA ASP A 432 -21.46 -24.27 80.53
C ASP A 432 -22.94 -24.07 80.88
N THR A 433 -23.60 -25.14 81.31
CA THR A 433 -24.75 -25.09 82.25
C THR A 433 -24.93 -26.49 82.86
N SER A 434 -24.11 -26.82 83.86
CA SER A 434 -24.48 -27.84 84.85
C SER A 434 -23.58 -27.81 86.08
N SER A 435 -24.21 -27.46 87.21
CA SER A 435 -23.83 -27.67 88.63
C SER A 435 -23.07 -26.55 89.33
#